data_AF-A0A174LLX8-F1
#
_entry.id   AF-A0A174LLX8-F1
#
_cell.length_a   1.000
_cell.length_b   1.000
_cell.length_c   1.000
_cell.angle_alpha   90.00
_cell.angle_beta   90.00
_cell.angle_gamma   90.00
#
_symmetry.space_group_name_H-M   'P 1'
#
loop_
_entity.id
_entity.type
_entity.pdbx_description
1 polymer ?
#
loop_
_entity_poly.entity_id
_entity_poly.type
_entity_poly.pdbx_seq_one_letter_code
_entity_poly.pdbx_strand_id
1 'polypeptide(L)' 'MAILKDKYAIIIGDRDGVPGPAIEECAKTAGAKIAYSSTECFV' A
#
# COMPACT_ATOMS: atom_id res chain seq x y z
N MET A 1 -17.25 8.47 -3.17
CA MET A 1 -16.02 9.30 -3.15
C MET A 1 -14.85 8.38 -2.86
N ALA A 2 -13.76 8.47 -3.63
CA ALA A 2 -12.54 7.70 -3.37
C ALA A 2 -11.70 8.44 -2.30
N ILE A 3 -11.42 7.77 -1.18
CA ILE A 3 -10.86 8.37 0.05
C ILE A 3 -9.43 8.90 -0.14
N LEU A 4 -8.67 8.31 -1.06
CA LEU A 4 -7.26 8.62 -1.31
C LEU A 4 -7.02 9.26 -2.69
N LYS A 5 -8.08 9.78 -3.33
CA LYS A 5 -7.98 10.41 -4.65
C LYS A 5 -6.89 11.48 -4.69
N ASP A 6 -6.06 11.43 -5.74
CA ASP A 6 -4.95 12.35 -6.02
C ASP A 6 -3.82 12.38 -4.98
N LYS A 7 -3.83 11.44 -4.03
CA LYS A 7 -2.72 11.26 -3.08
C LYS A 7 -1.76 10.21 -3.59
N TYR A 8 -0.47 10.45 -3.37
CA TYR A 8 0.55 9.42 -3.51
C TYR A 8 0.67 8.61 -2.22
N ALA A 9 0.88 7.30 -2.35
CA ALA A 9 1.07 6.39 -1.23
C ALA A 9 2.39 5.62 -1.38
N ILE A 10 3.12 5.54 -0.27
CA ILE A 10 4.27 4.64 -0.08
C ILE A 10 3.80 3.55 0.86
N ILE A 11 4.07 2.30 0.50
CA ILE A 11 3.59 1.13 1.23
C ILE A 11 4.78 0.32 1.70
N ILE A 12 4.80 0.05 3.00
CA ILE A 12 5.71 -0.90 3.64
C ILE A 12 4.83 -1.93 4.33
N GLY A 13 4.80 -3.13 3.76
CA GLY A 13 4.11 -4.28 4.34
C GLY A 13 5.04 -5.10 5.23
N ASP A 14 4.42 -5.95 6.04
CA ASP A 14 5.11 -6.88 6.92
C ASP A 14 5.03 -8.30 6.35
N ARG A 15 6.14 -9.03 6.34
CA ARG A 15 6.20 -10.40 5.80
C ARG A 15 5.31 -11.37 6.56
N ASP A 16 5.27 -11.24 7.89
CA ASP A 16 4.57 -12.17 8.79
C ASP A 16 3.15 -11.66 9.12
N GLY A 17 2.85 -10.40 8.78
CA GLY A 17 1.55 -9.74 8.85
C GLY A 17 0.91 -9.48 7.48
N VAL A 18 0.67 -8.21 7.15
CA VAL A 18 0.02 -7.83 5.88
C VAL A 18 1.08 -7.45 4.84
N PRO A 19 1.18 -8.19 3.72
CA PRO A 19 2.19 -7.91 2.71
C PRO A 19 1.86 -6.65 1.93
N GLY A 20 2.89 -5.94 1.47
CA GLY A 20 2.76 -4.67 0.73
C GLY A 20 1.80 -4.74 -0.46
N PRO A 21 1.84 -5.80 -1.30
CA PRO A 21 0.90 -5.98 -2.42
C PRO A 21 -0.58 -6.01 -2.01
N ALA A 22 -0.91 -6.54 -0.83
CA ALA A 22 -2.30 -6.56 -0.36
C ALA A 22 -2.78 -5.15 0.01
N ILE A 23 -1.94 -4.38 0.69
CA ILE A 23 -2.22 -2.97 1.02
C ILE A 23 -2.33 -2.14 -0.26
N GLU A 24 -1.49 -2.44 -1.25
CA GLU A 24 -1.48 -1.75 -2.55
C GLU A 24 -2.81 -1.88 -3.29
N GLU A 25 -3.38 -3.09 -3.34
CA GLU A 25 -4.65 -3.34 -3.99
C GLU A 25 -5.80 -2.56 -3.32
N CYS A 26 -5.83 -2.52 -1.99
CA CYS A 26 -6.78 -1.72 -1.23
C CYS A 26 -6.60 -0.22 -1.51
N ALA A 27 -5.37 0.27 -1.51
CA ALA A 27 -5.04 1.67 -1.71
C ALA A 27 -5.42 2.15 -3.13
N LYS A 28 -5.17 1.32 -4.16
CA LYS A 28 -5.60 1.57 -5.54
C LYS A 28 -7.13 1.66 -5.63
N THR A 29 -7.85 0.75 -4.98
CA THR A 29 -9.32 0.76 -4.93
C THR A 29 -9.84 2.03 -4.24
N ALA A 30 -9.12 2.53 -3.23
CA ALA A 30 -9.41 3.80 -2.57
C ALA A 30 -8.98 5.05 -3.39
N GLY A 31 -8.38 4.89 -4.57
CA GLY A 31 -8.01 5.95 -5.50
C GLY A 31 -6.61 6.54 -5.33
N ALA A 32 -5.71 5.86 -4.60
CA ALA A 32 -4.33 6.30 -4.40
C ALA A 32 -3.44 6.04 -5.63
N LYS A 33 -2.42 6.88 -5.80
CA LYS A 33 -1.30 6.68 -6.75
C LYS A 33 -0.14 6.04 -5.99
N ILE A 34 0.21 4.81 -6.31
CA ILE A 34 1.26 4.09 -5.56
C ILE A 34 2.63 4.54 -6.09
N ALA A 35 3.45 5.13 -5.22
CA ALA A 35 4.79 5.59 -5.55
C ALA A 35 5.85 4.51 -5.29
N TYR A 36 5.63 3.68 -4.26
CA TYR A 36 6.52 2.61 -3.85
C TYR A 36 5.76 1.58 -3.01
N SER A 37 6.15 0.32 -3.12
CA SER A 37 5.56 -0.80 -2.38
C SER A 37 6.62 -1.86 -2.15
N SER A 38 6.85 -2.21 -0.89
CA SER A 38 7.74 -3.31 -0.51
C SER A 38 7.13 -4.08 0.66
N THR A 39 7.56 -5.33 0.81
CA THR A 39 7.30 -6.13 2.00
C THR A 39 8.62 -6.32 2.72
N GLU A 40 8.70 -5.83 3.94
CA GLU A 40 9.90 -5.92 4.75
C GLU A 40 9.80 -7.07 5.74
N CYS A 41 10.95 -7.62 6.10
CA CYS A 41 11.09 -8.57 7.18
C CYS A 41 11.93 -7.93 8.28
N PHE A 42 11.31 -7.62 9.42
CA PHE A 42 11.95 -6.90 10.53
C PHE A 42 12.71 -7.82 11.51
N VAL A 43 13.26 -8.93 11.01
CA VAL A 43 14.09 -9.90 11.78
C VAL A 43 15.56 -9.52 11.76
#